data_AF-A0AAW1PCF5-F1
#
_entry.id   AF-A0AAW1PCF5-F1
#
_cell.length_a   1.000
_cell.length_b   1.000
_cell.length_c   1.000
_cell.angle_alpha   90.00
_cell.angle_beta   90.00
_cell.angle_gamma   90.00
#
_symmetry.space_group_name_H-M   'P 1'
#
loop_
_entity.id
_entity.type
_entity.pdbx_description
1 polymer ?
#
loop_
_entity_poly.entity_id
_entity_poly.type
_entity_poly.pdbx_seq_one_letter_code
_entity_poly.pdbx_strand_id
1 'polypeptide(L)'
;MAGWRDGRATFFGGPASFTDAYLGRWVGAFGDVIYGSCGYFETREGVPQPEVQDIPFGQVYVAALADYPGSCGRCYEVRCKPGIVIGNTTAPLHVDLQSPDYLAGVNSTVKDTYGRSFPGNAAEAQSEQDVICWAGSTLSPGATNNSADAGLNAASADNSGSIVLAHPVYGEIGLQFRPVDCYSHRPFTYTSLPNSPTANLTGSPSSDFDFAADNNPTSMFNDTREGQDVPYLVNTVGFLPGYINYTIYGDMVETGWGWSPFYLHSSEFWRKGAGVNGSNATCINVATKAQYNKGGSGGGGLTLSCRNCSAAGYQPFGANNQLQFWVRSNSSGDAADPRESAYPRGSIPDLSLYLNNQELGQGCSASPRLLEIPQYQDKVENSTLGTYYHFGVPLAVFSCEDSPLNGTAAAKTINFISESNQDYGSFCLDEIRLVNSSA
;
A
#
# COMPACT_ATOMS: atom_id res chain seq x y z
N MET A 1 -20.02 -6.91 -8.25
CA MET A 1 -20.17 -6.24 -9.56
C MET A 1 -18.82 -5.75 -10.03
N ALA A 2 -18.34 -6.22 -11.19
CA ALA A 2 -17.00 -6.01 -11.74
C ALA A 2 -16.91 -4.85 -12.77
N GLY A 3 -17.90 -3.95 -12.76
CA GLY A 3 -18.01 -2.87 -13.75
C GLY A 3 -17.08 -1.69 -13.46
N TRP A 4 -16.87 -0.86 -14.48
CA TRP A 4 -16.23 0.44 -14.34
C TRP A 4 -17.03 1.33 -13.39
N ARG A 5 -16.31 2.01 -12.49
CA ARG A 5 -16.86 2.99 -11.55
C ARG A 5 -16.23 4.34 -11.83
N ASP A 6 -17.03 5.40 -11.72
CA ASP A 6 -16.51 6.75 -11.81
C ASP A 6 -15.68 7.07 -10.56
N GLY A 7 -14.60 7.81 -10.76
CA GLY A 7 -13.74 8.30 -9.69
C GLY A 7 -13.07 9.61 -10.09
N ARG A 8 -12.39 10.19 -9.11
CA ARG A 8 -11.51 11.35 -9.30
C ARG A 8 -10.12 10.94 -8.84
N ALA A 9 -9.10 11.35 -9.58
CA ALA A 9 -7.73 11.22 -9.10
C ALA A 9 -7.06 12.57 -9.11
N THR A 10 -6.10 12.72 -8.22
CA THR A 10 -5.04 13.71 -8.34
C THR A 10 -3.70 13.02 -8.46
N PHE A 11 -2.68 13.74 -8.89
CA PHE A 11 -1.31 13.23 -8.92
C PHE A 11 -0.51 13.78 -7.75
N PHE A 12 0.44 12.98 -7.29
CA PHE A 12 1.45 13.41 -6.33
C PHE A 12 2.85 13.21 -6.91
N GLY A 13 3.78 14.12 -6.60
CA GLY A 13 5.12 14.19 -7.15
C GLY A 13 5.16 14.58 -8.64
N GLY A 14 6.26 14.22 -9.30
CA GLY A 14 6.51 14.47 -10.72
C GLY A 14 8.01 14.51 -11.01
N PRO A 15 8.45 14.34 -12.27
CA PRO A 15 9.85 14.54 -12.62
C PRO A 15 10.25 15.99 -12.29
N ALA A 16 11.51 16.21 -11.90
CA ALA A 16 12.01 17.54 -11.53
C ALA A 16 11.69 18.60 -12.59
N SER A 17 11.82 18.26 -13.88
CA SER A 17 11.48 19.13 -15.01
C SER A 17 10.04 19.64 -15.00
N PHE A 18 9.10 18.88 -14.45
CA PHE A 18 7.71 19.26 -14.28
C PHE A 18 7.53 20.11 -13.03
N THR A 19 8.02 19.65 -11.88
CA THR A 19 7.83 20.35 -10.60
C THR A 19 8.53 21.71 -10.59
N ASP A 20 9.69 21.82 -11.23
CA ASP A 20 10.46 23.06 -11.38
C ASP A 20 9.76 24.09 -12.29
N ALA A 21 8.84 23.64 -13.16
CA ALA A 21 8.05 24.55 -13.97
C ALA A 21 6.96 25.29 -13.16
N TYR A 22 6.73 24.85 -11.91
CA TYR A 22 5.73 25.37 -10.98
C TYR A 22 6.36 25.82 -9.65
N LEU A 23 7.61 26.31 -9.63
CA LEU A 23 8.32 26.78 -8.43
C LEU A 23 7.60 27.87 -7.61
N GLY A 24 6.56 28.50 -8.17
CA GLY A 24 5.64 29.37 -7.41
C GLY A 24 4.79 28.62 -6.38
N ARG A 25 4.70 27.30 -6.49
CA ARG A 25 4.19 26.40 -5.45
C ARG A 25 5.36 26.00 -4.54
N TRP A 26 5.11 26.00 -3.23
CA TRP A 26 6.11 25.67 -2.20
C TRP A 26 6.72 24.26 -2.41
N VAL A 27 7.94 24.04 -1.90
CA VAL A 27 8.65 22.74 -2.03
C VAL A 27 7.82 21.62 -1.41
N GLY A 28 7.41 20.64 -2.21
CA GLY A 28 6.52 19.55 -1.78
C GLY A 28 5.04 19.79 -2.06
N ALA A 29 4.68 20.85 -2.80
CA ALA A 29 3.28 21.14 -3.16
C ALA A 29 2.59 20.10 -4.03
N PHE A 30 3.35 19.19 -4.63
CA PHE A 30 2.80 18.01 -5.30
C PHE A 30 2.78 16.80 -4.39
N GLY A 31 3.09 16.92 -3.09
CA GLY A 31 3.23 15.80 -2.17
C GLY A 31 4.42 14.91 -2.50
N ASP A 32 4.71 14.00 -1.58
CA ASP A 32 5.76 12.99 -1.70
C ASP A 32 5.14 11.61 -1.43
N VAL A 33 5.45 10.63 -2.28
CA VAL A 33 4.94 9.25 -2.17
C VAL A 33 5.67 8.48 -1.08
N ILE A 34 6.81 9.00 -0.59
CA ILE A 34 7.74 8.31 0.32
C ILE A 34 7.11 7.86 1.67
N TYR A 35 5.90 8.32 2.03
CA TYR A 35 5.23 7.96 3.29
C TYR A 35 3.81 7.41 3.12
N GLY A 36 3.53 6.64 2.07
CA GLY A 36 2.22 6.05 1.86
C GLY A 36 1.73 5.16 3.02
N SER A 37 0.44 5.18 3.33
CA SER A 37 -0.17 4.43 4.46
C SER A 37 -0.08 2.91 4.36
N CYS A 38 0.24 2.37 3.17
CA CYS A 38 0.53 0.94 2.98
C CYS A 38 1.98 0.58 3.34
N GLY A 39 2.82 1.59 3.55
CA GLY A 39 4.20 1.56 4.00
C GLY A 39 5.20 0.89 3.05
N TYR A 40 4.87 0.74 1.77
CA TYR A 40 5.75 0.18 0.72
C TYR A 40 6.94 1.08 0.36
N PHE A 41 7.82 1.37 1.32
CA PHE A 41 9.01 2.18 1.13
C PHE A 41 10.26 1.45 1.63
N GLU A 42 11.34 1.57 0.87
CA GLU A 42 12.65 1.12 1.33
C GLU A 42 13.40 2.29 1.95
N THR A 43 13.95 2.05 3.12
CA THR A 43 14.88 2.99 3.74
C THR A 43 16.22 2.32 3.76
N ARG A 44 17.23 2.96 3.17
CA ARG A 44 18.61 2.51 3.36
C ARG A 44 19.52 3.72 3.38
N GLU A 45 20.29 3.82 4.45
CA GLU A 45 21.25 4.90 4.60
C GLU A 45 22.24 4.87 3.42
N GLY A 46 22.37 6.01 2.73
CA GLY A 46 23.30 6.17 1.60
C GLY A 46 22.88 5.51 0.27
N VAL A 47 21.69 4.90 0.19
CA VAL A 47 21.15 4.41 -1.08
C VAL A 47 20.00 5.34 -1.50
N PRO A 48 20.00 5.86 -2.74
CA PRO A 48 18.85 6.58 -3.27
C PRO A 48 17.59 5.74 -3.03
N GLN A 49 16.52 6.37 -2.57
CA GLN A 49 15.21 5.70 -2.42
C GLN A 49 14.94 4.89 -3.70
N PRO A 50 14.44 3.64 -3.59
CA PRO A 50 14.18 2.82 -4.76
C PRO A 50 13.37 3.66 -5.74
N GLU A 51 13.88 3.78 -6.96
CA GLU A 51 13.13 4.52 -7.95
C GLU A 51 11.84 3.77 -8.17
N VAL A 52 10.74 4.49 -8.35
CA VAL A 52 9.40 3.95 -8.62
C VAL A 52 9.43 2.80 -9.66
N GLN A 53 10.37 2.91 -10.59
CA GLN A 53 10.69 1.98 -11.67
C GLN A 53 11.03 0.54 -11.21
N ASP A 54 11.53 0.36 -9.99
CA ASP A 54 11.98 -0.94 -9.47
C ASP A 54 10.83 -1.81 -8.94
N ILE A 55 9.63 -1.24 -8.74
CA ILE A 55 8.44 -1.98 -8.33
C ILE A 55 7.78 -2.60 -9.58
N PRO A 56 7.50 -3.92 -9.61
CA PRO A 56 7.20 -4.67 -10.83
C PRO A 56 5.89 -4.27 -11.49
N PHE A 57 5.03 -3.52 -10.79
CA PHE A 57 3.69 -3.16 -11.23
C PHE A 57 3.43 -1.64 -11.24
N GLY A 58 4.41 -0.80 -10.88
CA GLY A 58 4.20 0.64 -10.69
C GLY A 58 4.98 1.51 -11.66
N GLN A 59 4.36 1.96 -12.76
CA GLN A 59 4.76 3.26 -13.34
C GLN A 59 4.12 4.43 -12.56
N VAL A 60 3.07 4.17 -11.77
CA VAL A 60 2.27 5.17 -11.05
C VAL A 60 1.73 4.56 -9.75
N TYR A 61 1.83 5.27 -8.63
CA TYR A 61 1.14 4.94 -7.37
C TYR A 61 -0.19 5.68 -7.29
N VAL A 62 -1.20 5.05 -6.69
CA VAL A 62 -2.50 5.67 -6.45
C VAL A 62 -2.76 5.69 -4.95
N ALA A 63 -2.85 6.89 -4.38
CA ALA A 63 -3.45 7.10 -3.06
C ALA A 63 -4.93 7.40 -3.25
N ALA A 64 -5.81 6.57 -2.69
CA ALA A 64 -7.24 6.82 -2.68
C ALA A 64 -7.65 7.46 -1.36
N LEU A 65 -8.24 8.65 -1.40
CA LEU A 65 -8.78 9.36 -0.21
C LEU A 65 -9.97 8.62 0.43
N ALA A 66 -10.69 7.82 -0.34
CA ALA A 66 -11.66 6.89 0.22
C ALA A 66 -10.90 5.68 0.78
N ASP A 67 -10.69 5.71 2.08
CA ASP A 67 -10.03 4.67 2.85
C ASP A 67 -10.84 3.36 2.84
N TYR A 68 -10.66 2.58 1.78
CA TYR A 68 -11.31 1.29 1.68
C TYR A 68 -10.58 0.27 2.57
N PRO A 69 -11.30 -0.46 3.45
CA PRO A 69 -10.76 -1.64 4.12
C PRO A 69 -9.98 -2.52 3.14
N GLY A 70 -8.70 -2.74 3.45
CA GLY A 70 -7.83 -3.61 2.67
C GLY A 70 -7.44 -3.14 1.26
N SER A 71 -7.39 -1.82 1.01
CA SER A 71 -6.96 -1.26 -0.29
C SER A 71 -5.49 -1.52 -0.64
N CYS A 72 -4.63 -1.66 0.37
CA CYS A 72 -3.21 -1.95 0.16
C CYS A 72 -3.01 -3.26 -0.60
N GLY A 73 -2.12 -3.24 -1.60
CA GLY A 73 -1.81 -4.39 -2.45
C GLY A 73 -2.89 -4.73 -3.50
N ARG A 74 -3.92 -3.89 -3.67
CA ARG A 74 -4.91 -4.07 -4.73
C ARG A 74 -4.47 -3.42 -6.03
N CYS A 75 -4.79 -4.08 -7.14
CA CYS A 75 -4.62 -3.54 -8.47
C CYS A 75 -5.94 -3.06 -9.06
N TYR A 76 -5.86 -1.94 -9.75
CA TYR A 76 -6.98 -1.33 -10.43
C TYR A 76 -6.58 -1.05 -11.87
N GLU A 77 -7.49 -1.34 -12.78
CA GLU A 77 -7.41 -0.77 -14.11
C GLU A 77 -8.08 0.60 -14.05
N VAL A 78 -7.38 1.62 -14.53
CA VAL A 78 -7.85 3.00 -14.57
C VAL A 78 -7.90 3.48 -16.01
N ARG A 79 -8.90 4.29 -16.33
CA ARG A 79 -8.99 4.98 -17.62
C ARG A 79 -9.49 6.39 -17.43
N CYS A 80 -9.02 7.30 -18.27
CA CYS A 80 -9.53 8.66 -18.30
C CYS A 80 -11.03 8.66 -18.64
N LYS A 81 -11.80 9.51 -17.93
CA LYS A 81 -13.21 9.76 -18.23
C LYS A 81 -13.33 11.21 -18.70
N PRO A 82 -13.63 11.45 -20.00
CA PRO A 82 -13.76 12.81 -20.49
C PRO A 82 -15.04 13.47 -19.96
N GLY A 83 -15.06 14.79 -19.96
CA GLY A 83 -16.20 15.60 -19.52
C GLY A 83 -15.99 16.26 -18.16
N ILE A 84 -17.07 16.85 -17.65
CA ILE A 84 -17.09 17.56 -16.37
C ILE A 84 -16.71 16.62 -15.23
N VAL A 85 -15.70 17.04 -14.45
CA VAL A 85 -15.27 16.37 -13.25
C VAL A 85 -16.31 16.60 -12.16
N ILE A 86 -16.70 15.54 -11.49
CA ILE A 86 -17.70 15.59 -10.42
C ILE A 86 -16.99 15.71 -9.07
N GLY A 87 -17.41 16.71 -8.28
CA GLY A 87 -16.97 16.93 -6.90
C GLY A 87 -17.52 15.89 -5.92
N ASN A 88 -17.29 16.11 -4.63
CA ASN A 88 -17.75 15.17 -3.59
C ASN A 88 -19.29 15.14 -3.43
N THR A 89 -19.99 16.18 -3.90
CA THR A 89 -21.44 16.40 -3.70
C THR A 89 -22.29 16.03 -4.91
N THR A 90 -21.77 15.24 -5.87
CA THR A 90 -22.35 14.97 -7.20
C THR A 90 -22.47 16.19 -8.13
N ALA A 91 -22.21 17.39 -7.63
CA ALA A 91 -22.10 18.61 -8.42
C ALA A 91 -20.79 18.66 -9.23
N PRO A 92 -20.72 19.45 -10.30
CA PRO A 92 -19.46 19.79 -10.95
C PRO A 92 -18.40 20.27 -9.95
N LEU A 93 -17.15 19.88 -10.17
CA LEU A 93 -16.01 20.42 -9.45
C LEU A 93 -15.78 21.85 -9.90
N HIS A 94 -15.94 22.80 -8.98
CA HIS A 94 -15.55 24.18 -9.20
C HIS A 94 -14.06 24.39 -8.94
N VAL A 95 -13.41 25.14 -9.83
CA VAL A 95 -11.98 25.46 -9.74
C VAL A 95 -11.81 26.97 -9.53
N ASP A 96 -10.98 27.33 -8.55
CA ASP A 96 -10.56 28.72 -8.39
C ASP A 96 -9.44 29.03 -9.39
N LEU A 97 -9.76 29.77 -10.45
CA LEU A 97 -8.82 30.14 -11.51
C LEU A 97 -7.70 31.07 -11.02
N GLN A 98 -7.86 31.69 -9.85
CA GLN A 98 -6.83 32.52 -9.22
C GLN A 98 -5.96 31.74 -8.23
N SER A 99 -6.36 30.50 -7.91
CA SER A 99 -5.60 29.66 -7.00
C SER A 99 -4.26 29.28 -7.64
N PRO A 100 -3.15 29.28 -6.87
CA PRO A 100 -1.89 28.68 -7.31
C PRO A 100 -2.01 27.17 -7.54
N ASP A 101 -3.17 26.57 -7.21
CA ASP A 101 -3.50 25.19 -7.49
C ASP A 101 -3.99 24.95 -8.92
N TYR A 102 -4.39 26.02 -9.62
CA TYR A 102 -4.73 26.03 -11.03
C TYR A 102 -3.45 26.13 -11.89
N LEU A 103 -2.83 24.98 -12.18
CA LEU A 103 -1.53 24.85 -12.86
C LEU A 103 -1.48 25.57 -14.21
N ALA A 104 -2.56 25.53 -15.00
CA ALA A 104 -2.59 26.22 -16.30
C ALA A 104 -2.51 27.75 -16.18
N GLY A 105 -3.01 28.32 -15.08
CA GLY A 105 -2.88 29.75 -14.77
C GLY A 105 -1.48 30.12 -14.28
N VAL A 106 -0.72 29.14 -13.75
CA VAL A 106 0.68 29.32 -13.36
C VAL A 106 1.60 29.21 -14.59
N ASN A 107 1.48 28.13 -15.37
CA ASN A 107 2.30 27.89 -16.55
C ASN A 107 1.59 26.94 -17.54
N SER A 108 0.97 27.49 -18.59
CA SER A 108 0.28 26.72 -19.62
C SER A 108 1.21 26.11 -20.69
N THR A 109 2.51 26.39 -20.65
CA THR A 109 3.48 25.94 -21.66
C THR A 109 4.19 24.64 -21.30
N VAL A 110 3.98 24.14 -20.08
CA VAL A 110 4.55 22.88 -19.61
C VAL A 110 4.06 21.74 -20.49
N LYS A 111 5.01 20.88 -20.87
CA LYS A 111 4.74 19.69 -21.66
C LYS A 111 4.89 18.46 -20.78
N ASP A 112 4.08 17.45 -21.06
CA ASP A 112 4.27 16.14 -20.44
C ASP A 112 5.50 15.41 -20.99
N THR A 113 5.74 14.20 -20.48
CA THR A 113 6.86 13.34 -20.91
C THR A 113 6.78 12.89 -22.37
N TYR A 114 5.65 13.14 -23.06
CA TYR A 114 5.44 12.87 -24.48
C TYR A 114 5.52 14.16 -25.32
N GLY A 115 5.89 15.30 -24.73
CA GLY A 115 6.02 16.57 -25.43
C GLY A 115 4.68 17.24 -25.77
N ARG A 116 3.57 16.78 -25.20
CA ARG A 116 2.23 17.32 -25.44
C ARG A 116 1.95 18.47 -24.49
N SER A 117 1.34 19.53 -25.00
CA SER A 117 0.86 20.65 -24.18
C SER A 117 -0.48 20.31 -23.54
N PHE A 118 -0.81 21.00 -22.44
CA PHE A 118 -2.14 20.93 -21.83
C PHE A 118 -3.25 21.21 -22.88
N PRO A 119 -4.26 20.33 -23.05
CA PRO A 119 -5.25 20.46 -24.12
C PRO A 119 -6.31 21.56 -23.91
N GLY A 120 -6.31 22.24 -22.76
CA GLY A 120 -7.32 23.25 -22.41
C GLY A 120 -8.42 22.71 -21.48
N ASN A 121 -9.14 23.62 -20.82
CA ASN A 121 -10.31 23.33 -20.02
C ASN A 121 -11.53 23.99 -20.68
N ALA A 122 -12.38 23.19 -21.34
CA ALA A 122 -13.52 23.75 -22.09
C ALA A 122 -14.58 24.40 -21.17
N ALA A 123 -14.60 24.05 -19.89
CA ALA A 123 -15.52 24.58 -18.88
C ALA A 123 -14.89 25.69 -18.00
N GLU A 124 -13.73 26.22 -18.39
CA GLU A 124 -13.02 27.27 -17.63
C GLU A 124 -13.87 28.54 -17.45
N ALA A 125 -14.67 28.91 -18.46
CA ALA A 125 -15.56 30.07 -18.39
C ALA A 125 -16.65 29.95 -17.30
N GLN A 126 -16.98 28.72 -16.89
CA GLN A 126 -17.91 28.41 -15.81
C GLN A 126 -17.21 28.21 -14.46
N SER A 127 -15.88 28.37 -14.40
CA SER A 127 -15.07 27.98 -13.24
C SER A 127 -15.29 26.50 -12.89
N GLU A 128 -15.46 25.64 -13.88
CA GLU A 128 -15.63 24.19 -13.73
C GLU A 128 -14.45 23.45 -14.36
N GLN A 129 -14.17 22.23 -13.89
CA GLN A 129 -13.14 21.38 -14.48
C GLN A 129 -13.74 20.43 -15.53
N ASP A 130 -13.35 20.62 -16.79
CA ASP A 130 -13.56 19.64 -17.86
C ASP A 130 -12.27 18.85 -18.10
N VAL A 131 -12.40 17.55 -18.37
CA VAL A 131 -11.28 16.67 -18.69
C VAL A 131 -11.36 16.23 -20.14
N ILE A 132 -10.25 16.44 -20.85
CA ILE A 132 -10.03 15.93 -22.21
C ILE A 132 -9.07 14.76 -22.11
N CYS A 133 -9.50 13.58 -22.56
CA CYS A 133 -8.63 12.42 -22.61
C CYS A 133 -7.83 12.40 -23.90
N TRP A 134 -6.52 12.13 -23.81
CA TRP A 134 -5.73 11.86 -25.00
C TRP A 134 -6.20 10.55 -25.64
N ALA A 135 -6.64 10.60 -26.89
CA ALA A 135 -6.89 9.39 -27.67
C ALA A 135 -5.57 8.62 -27.79
N GLY A 136 -5.61 7.29 -27.60
CA GLY A 136 -4.44 6.41 -27.61
C GLY A 136 -3.75 6.34 -28.97
N SER A 137 -3.09 7.43 -29.38
CA SER A 137 -2.09 7.40 -30.43
C SER A 137 -1.01 6.44 -29.97
N THR A 138 -0.54 5.58 -30.86
CA THR A 138 0.59 4.69 -30.64
C THR A 138 1.81 5.52 -30.24
N LEU A 139 2.09 5.58 -28.94
CA LEU A 139 3.20 6.37 -28.38
C LEU A 139 4.50 5.60 -28.61
N SER A 140 5.29 6.01 -29.60
CA SER A 140 6.73 5.70 -29.62
C SER A 140 7.45 6.71 -28.74
N PRO A 141 8.13 6.28 -27.66
CA PRO A 141 9.04 7.15 -26.92
C PRO A 141 10.22 7.47 -27.85
N GLY A 142 10.36 8.73 -28.29
CA GLY A 142 11.60 9.20 -28.92
C GLY A 142 11.57 9.58 -30.40
N ALA A 143 10.44 9.98 -30.98
CA ALA A 143 10.48 10.65 -32.29
C ALA A 143 11.07 12.06 -32.16
N THR A 144 12.40 12.16 -32.22
CA THR A 144 13.09 13.43 -32.49
C THR A 144 12.59 13.96 -33.84
N ASN A 145 11.99 15.14 -33.81
CA ASN A 145 11.50 15.85 -34.99
C ASN A 145 12.53 15.85 -36.12
N ASN A 146 12.19 15.22 -37.25
CA ASN A 146 12.40 15.77 -38.59
C ASN A 146 11.74 14.91 -39.68
N SER A 147 11.15 15.62 -40.65
CA SER A 147 10.62 15.21 -41.95
C SER A 147 9.18 14.66 -42.03
N ALA A 148 8.48 15.27 -42.99
CA ALA A 148 7.15 14.95 -43.45
C ALA A 148 7.14 13.68 -44.33
N ASP A 149 5.93 13.14 -44.48
CA ASP A 149 5.43 12.16 -45.45
C ASP A 149 5.39 10.65 -45.13
N ALA A 150 4.21 10.14 -45.52
CA ALA A 150 3.83 8.79 -45.94
C ALA A 150 3.53 7.71 -44.89
N GLY A 151 2.26 7.31 -44.89
CA GLY A 151 1.65 6.34 -43.99
C GLY A 151 2.06 4.89 -44.16
N LEU A 152 1.61 4.06 -43.21
CA LEU A 152 1.60 2.61 -43.30
C LEU A 152 0.44 2.04 -42.46
N ASN A 153 -0.11 0.95 -43.01
CA ASN A 153 -1.38 0.33 -42.67
C ASN A 153 -1.44 -0.32 -41.28
N ALA A 154 -2.65 -0.34 -40.75
CA ALA A 154 -3.08 -1.07 -39.57
C ALA A 154 -2.84 -2.59 -39.69
N ALA A 155 -2.29 -3.17 -38.61
CA ALA A 155 -2.50 -4.58 -38.27
C ALA A 155 -2.36 -4.77 -36.76
N SER A 156 -3.35 -5.47 -36.17
CA SER A 156 -3.38 -6.02 -34.81
C SER A 156 -3.53 -5.02 -33.65
N ALA A 157 -4.73 -4.47 -33.50
CA ALA A 157 -5.17 -3.78 -32.28
C ALA A 157 -5.38 -4.80 -31.15
N ASP A 158 -4.35 -5.00 -30.32
CA ASP A 158 -4.59 -5.32 -28.93
C ASP A 158 -4.89 -3.98 -28.23
N ASN A 159 -6.16 -3.74 -27.94
CA ASN A 159 -6.70 -2.49 -27.37
C ASN A 159 -6.32 -2.30 -25.89
N SER A 160 -5.17 -2.80 -25.45
CA SER A 160 -4.59 -2.51 -24.14
C SER A 160 -3.96 -1.12 -24.07
N GLY A 161 -4.23 -0.27 -25.07
CA GLY A 161 -3.72 1.10 -25.23
C GLY A 161 -3.63 1.80 -23.88
N SER A 162 -2.39 1.99 -23.43
CA SER A 162 -2.07 2.76 -22.25
C SER A 162 -2.62 4.17 -22.44
N ILE A 163 -3.75 4.44 -21.79
CA ILE A 163 -4.34 5.77 -21.78
C ILE A 163 -3.42 6.64 -20.92
N VAL A 164 -2.66 7.52 -21.56
CA VAL A 164 -1.93 8.54 -20.82
C VAL A 164 -2.93 9.60 -20.41
N LEU A 165 -3.15 9.69 -19.10
CA LEU A 165 -4.02 10.69 -18.49
C LEU A 165 -3.54 12.09 -18.91
N ALA A 166 -4.48 12.96 -19.30
CA ALA A 166 -4.13 14.32 -19.65
C ALA A 166 -3.70 15.11 -18.41
N HIS A 167 -2.72 15.98 -18.61
CA HIS A 167 -2.13 16.83 -17.59
C HIS A 167 -3.24 17.60 -16.85
N PRO A 168 -3.43 17.36 -15.55
CA PRO A 168 -4.50 18.03 -14.84
C PRO A 168 -4.21 19.49 -14.64
N VAL A 169 -5.28 20.26 -14.63
CA VAL A 169 -5.29 21.71 -14.44
C VAL A 169 -5.32 22.07 -12.96
N TYR A 170 -5.98 21.24 -12.15
CA TYR A 170 -6.13 21.43 -10.71
C TYR A 170 -5.54 20.26 -9.89
N GLY A 171 -4.68 19.46 -10.51
CA GLY A 171 -4.35 18.12 -10.03
C GLY A 171 -5.47 17.11 -10.28
N GLU A 172 -6.74 17.51 -10.29
CA GLU A 172 -7.88 16.59 -10.36
C GLU A 172 -8.31 16.21 -11.79
N ILE A 173 -8.51 14.90 -12.01
CA ILE A 173 -9.04 14.32 -13.25
C ILE A 173 -10.25 13.44 -12.98
N GLY A 174 -11.22 13.49 -13.90
CA GLY A 174 -12.26 12.48 -14.02
C GLY A 174 -11.66 11.18 -14.56
N LEU A 175 -11.90 10.08 -13.85
CA LEU A 175 -11.50 8.76 -14.30
C LEU A 175 -12.62 7.75 -14.11
N GLN A 176 -12.42 6.59 -14.73
CA GLN A 176 -13.11 5.38 -14.36
C GLN A 176 -12.09 4.34 -13.89
N PHE A 177 -12.46 3.56 -12.89
CA PHE A 177 -11.63 2.49 -12.37
C PHE A 177 -12.43 1.21 -12.15
N ARG A 178 -11.73 0.07 -12.17
CA ARG A 178 -12.28 -1.22 -11.75
C ARG A 178 -11.20 -2.09 -11.12
N PRO A 179 -11.54 -2.95 -10.15
CA PRO A 179 -10.57 -3.88 -9.56
C PRO A 179 -10.18 -4.96 -10.58
N VAL A 180 -8.89 -5.25 -10.66
CA VAL A 180 -8.31 -6.31 -11.51
C VAL A 180 -7.35 -7.16 -10.71
N ASP A 181 -7.19 -8.41 -11.13
CA ASP A 181 -6.12 -9.26 -10.63
C ASP A 181 -4.75 -8.67 -11.03
N CYS A 182 -3.84 -8.53 -10.07
CA CYS A 182 -2.54 -7.86 -10.28
C CYS A 182 -1.66 -8.54 -11.32
N TYR A 183 -1.78 -9.86 -11.48
CA TYR A 183 -0.90 -10.64 -12.36
C TYR A 183 -1.49 -10.82 -13.76
N SER A 184 -2.77 -11.15 -13.85
CA SER A 184 -3.46 -11.42 -15.12
C SER A 184 -4.12 -10.20 -15.73
N HIS A 185 -4.23 -9.09 -14.99
CA HIS A 185 -4.97 -7.87 -15.33
C HIS A 185 -6.45 -8.12 -15.65
N ARG A 186 -6.98 -9.30 -15.31
CA ARG A 186 -8.37 -9.63 -15.58
C ARG A 186 -9.26 -8.94 -14.55
N PRO A 187 -10.40 -8.34 -14.98
CA PRO A 187 -11.39 -7.84 -14.05
C PRO A 187 -11.85 -8.94 -13.10
N PHE A 188 -11.93 -8.64 -11.80
CA PHE A 188 -12.40 -9.61 -10.82
C PHE A 188 -13.85 -10.03 -11.10
N THR A 189 -14.04 -11.25 -11.57
CA THR A 189 -15.37 -11.87 -11.67
C THR A 189 -15.71 -12.50 -10.32
N TYR A 190 -16.50 -11.78 -9.52
CA TYR A 190 -16.94 -12.17 -8.18
C TYR A 190 -17.63 -13.55 -8.08
N THR A 191 -17.95 -14.19 -9.20
CA THR A 191 -18.52 -15.54 -9.24
C THR A 191 -17.52 -16.67 -8.92
N SER A 192 -16.23 -16.36 -8.71
CA SER A 192 -15.18 -17.38 -8.64
C SER A 192 -14.33 -17.41 -7.36
N LEU A 193 -14.60 -16.57 -6.35
CA LEU A 193 -13.85 -16.67 -5.08
C LEU A 193 -14.26 -17.95 -4.35
N PRO A 194 -13.37 -18.95 -4.24
CA PRO A 194 -13.65 -20.13 -3.45
C PRO A 194 -13.68 -19.69 -1.98
N ASN A 195 -14.81 -19.85 -1.32
CA ASN A 195 -14.99 -19.64 0.12
C ASN A 195 -15.08 -18.18 0.61
N SER A 196 -15.61 -17.23 -0.17
CA SER A 196 -16.17 -16.03 0.48
C SER A 196 -17.41 -16.44 1.29
N PRO A 197 -17.40 -16.37 2.64
CA PRO A 197 -18.62 -16.60 3.39
C PRO A 197 -19.66 -15.59 2.91
N THR A 198 -20.80 -16.08 2.43
CA THR A 198 -21.98 -15.25 2.18
C THR A 198 -22.48 -14.73 3.52
N ALA A 199 -21.87 -13.65 4.02
CA ALA A 199 -22.34 -12.95 5.18
C ALA A 199 -23.69 -12.31 4.81
N ASN A 200 -24.78 -12.85 5.35
CA ASN A 200 -26.10 -12.23 5.31
C ASN A 200 -26.05 -10.96 6.17
N LEU A 201 -25.69 -9.83 5.57
CA LEU A 201 -25.70 -8.52 6.22
C LEU A 201 -27.14 -8.00 6.25
N THR A 202 -27.93 -8.45 7.23
CA THR A 202 -29.26 -7.88 7.54
C THR A 202 -29.21 -6.85 8.68
N GLY A 203 -28.03 -6.31 9.00
CA GLY A 203 -27.87 -5.27 10.01
C GLY A 203 -28.18 -3.89 9.44
N SER A 204 -29.12 -3.17 10.07
CA SER A 204 -29.37 -1.75 9.82
C SER A 204 -28.12 -0.93 10.17
N PRO A 205 -27.69 0.04 9.35
CA PRO A 205 -26.51 0.86 9.67
C PRO A 205 -26.79 1.68 10.94
N SER A 206 -25.94 1.51 11.96
CA SER A 206 -25.89 2.41 13.11
C SER A 206 -25.24 3.74 12.69
N SER A 207 -25.84 4.85 13.09
CA SER A 207 -25.44 6.23 12.77
C SER A 207 -24.21 6.74 13.54
N ASP A 208 -23.54 5.91 14.32
CA ASP A 208 -22.46 6.35 15.21
C ASP A 208 -21.09 6.09 14.54
N PHE A 209 -20.73 6.98 13.62
CA PHE A 209 -19.35 7.15 13.15
C PHE A 209 -18.87 8.53 13.58
N ASP A 210 -18.36 8.64 14.80
CA ASP A 210 -17.62 9.81 15.24
C ASP A 210 -16.17 9.72 14.74
N PHE A 211 -15.78 10.66 13.88
CA PHE A 211 -14.38 10.93 13.60
C PHE A 211 -13.75 11.58 14.83
N ALA A 212 -13.08 10.77 15.66
CA ALA A 212 -12.15 11.32 16.63
C ALA A 212 -10.97 11.95 15.88
N ALA A 213 -10.90 13.28 15.89
CA ALA A 213 -9.76 14.02 15.38
C ALA A 213 -8.55 13.77 16.30
N ASP A 214 -7.66 12.87 15.88
CA ASP A 214 -6.35 12.74 16.50
C ASP A 214 -5.51 13.99 16.20
N ASN A 215 -5.19 14.75 17.25
CA ASN A 215 -4.35 15.95 17.20
C ASN A 215 -2.85 15.60 17.05
N ASN A 216 -2.49 14.78 16.05
CA ASN A 216 -1.08 14.49 15.72
C ASN A 216 -0.67 15.27 14.46
N PRO A 217 0.30 16.21 14.53
CA PRO A 217 0.61 17.16 13.46
C PRO A 217 1.35 16.57 12.24
N THR A 218 1.27 15.26 11.99
CA THR A 218 1.86 14.60 10.81
C THR A 218 0.83 14.18 9.75
N SER A 219 -0.45 14.54 9.92
CA SER A 219 -1.44 14.39 8.85
C SER A 219 -1.20 15.43 7.76
N MET A 220 -0.56 15.02 6.66
CA MET A 220 -0.41 15.84 5.44
C MET A 220 -1.73 16.04 4.66
N PHE A 221 -2.88 15.60 5.21
CA PHE A 221 -4.18 15.64 4.53
C PHE A 221 -5.20 16.49 5.27
N ASN A 222 -4.80 17.67 5.72
CA ASN A 222 -5.75 18.67 6.21
C ASN A 222 -5.91 19.76 5.14
N ASP A 223 -6.71 19.48 4.11
CA ASP A 223 -7.24 20.54 3.27
C ASP A 223 -8.35 21.26 4.05
N THR A 224 -7.95 22.21 4.89
CA THR A 224 -8.84 22.97 5.77
C THR A 224 -9.61 24.07 5.05
N ARG A 225 -9.71 24.07 3.70
CA ARG A 225 -10.35 25.19 2.97
C ARG A 225 -11.85 25.04 2.73
N GLU A 226 -12.46 23.89 2.98
CA GLU A 226 -13.92 23.76 3.08
C GLU A 226 -14.35 23.45 4.51
N GLY A 227 -14.31 24.49 5.35
CA GLY A 227 -14.86 24.48 6.72
C GLY A 227 -16.39 24.48 6.76
N GLN A 228 -17.04 23.58 6.01
CA GLN A 228 -18.43 23.24 6.23
C GLN A 228 -18.51 21.76 6.58
N ASP A 229 -19.02 21.47 7.78
CA ASP A 229 -19.56 20.17 8.16
C ASP A 229 -20.73 19.82 7.22
N VAL A 230 -20.42 19.45 5.98
CA VAL A 230 -21.41 18.90 5.07
C VAL A 230 -21.59 17.45 5.52
N PRO A 231 -22.79 17.04 5.98
CA PRO A 231 -23.03 15.63 6.24
C PRO A 231 -22.73 14.88 4.96
N TYR A 232 -21.67 14.06 4.99
CA TYR A 232 -21.35 13.14 3.91
C TYR A 232 -22.60 12.27 3.71
N LEU A 233 -23.40 12.58 2.68
CA LEU A 233 -24.30 11.61 2.09
C LEU A 233 -23.39 10.59 1.43
N VAL A 234 -22.86 9.68 2.23
CA VAL A 234 -22.29 8.42 1.76
C VAL A 234 -23.46 7.73 1.08
N ASN A 235 -23.62 7.99 -0.21
CA ASN A 235 -24.53 7.25 -1.04
C ASN A 235 -24.05 5.81 -0.89
N THR A 236 -24.81 5.00 -0.14
CA THR A 236 -24.52 3.61 0.19
C THR A 236 -24.72 2.75 -1.05
N VAL A 237 -24.05 3.12 -2.15
CA VAL A 237 -23.63 2.14 -3.15
C VAL A 237 -22.73 1.21 -2.35
N GLY A 238 -23.34 0.16 -1.79
CA GLY A 238 -22.67 -0.84 -1.00
C GLY A 238 -21.43 -1.27 -1.77
N PHE A 239 -20.28 -0.75 -1.37
CA PHE A 239 -19.02 -1.28 -1.83
C PHE A 239 -19.03 -2.69 -1.26
N LEU A 240 -19.22 -3.66 -2.16
CA LEU A 240 -19.15 -5.07 -1.80
C LEU A 240 -17.88 -5.25 -0.99
N PRO A 241 -17.97 -6.00 0.12
CA PRO A 241 -16.92 -5.97 1.09
C PRO A 241 -15.57 -6.26 0.44
N GLY A 242 -14.61 -5.38 0.68
CA GLY A 242 -13.25 -5.55 0.17
C GLY A 242 -12.72 -6.94 0.50
N TYR A 243 -11.91 -7.51 -0.39
CA TYR A 243 -11.24 -8.77 -0.12
C TYR A 243 -9.98 -8.52 0.73
N ILE A 244 -9.74 -9.38 1.72
CA ILE A 244 -8.48 -9.48 2.45
C ILE A 244 -7.92 -10.86 2.17
N ASN A 245 -6.75 -10.91 1.56
CA ASN A 245 -6.06 -12.16 1.28
C ASN A 245 -5.59 -12.79 2.61
N TYR A 246 -5.70 -14.10 2.74
CA TYR A 246 -5.17 -14.81 3.91
C TYR A 246 -3.66 -14.99 3.80
N THR A 247 -3.10 -14.99 2.59
CA THR A 247 -1.68 -14.67 2.43
C THR A 247 -1.50 -13.18 2.73
N ILE A 248 -0.62 -12.87 3.67
CA ILE A 248 -0.26 -11.52 4.10
C ILE A 248 0.89 -11.01 3.24
N TYR A 249 1.90 -11.87 3.05
CA TYR A 249 3.08 -11.61 2.24
C TYR A 249 3.41 -12.88 1.46
N GLY A 250 3.23 -12.85 0.14
CA GLY A 250 3.70 -13.90 -0.79
C GLY A 250 5.03 -13.47 -1.37
N ASP A 251 5.06 -13.24 -2.68
CA ASP A 251 6.18 -12.55 -3.34
C ASP A 251 6.16 -11.03 -3.09
N MET A 252 5.09 -10.49 -2.52
CA MET A 252 4.93 -9.10 -2.08
C MET A 252 3.82 -9.04 -1.02
N VAL A 253 3.57 -7.87 -0.44
CA VAL A 253 2.38 -7.70 0.42
C VAL A 253 1.11 -7.84 -0.41
N GLU A 254 0.25 -8.70 0.10
CA GLU A 254 -0.96 -9.11 -0.59
C GLU A 254 -2.12 -8.14 -0.33
N THR A 255 -3.13 -8.25 -1.19
CA THR A 255 -4.37 -7.46 -1.08
C THR A 255 -4.93 -7.54 0.33
N GLY A 256 -5.12 -6.38 0.98
CA GLY A 256 -5.69 -6.30 2.31
C GLY A 256 -4.74 -5.79 3.38
N TRP A 257 -3.44 -5.84 3.11
CA TRP A 257 -2.40 -5.68 4.12
C TRP A 257 -1.49 -4.49 3.82
N GLY A 258 -1.14 -3.73 4.85
CA GLY A 258 -0.04 -2.79 4.87
C GLY A 258 1.18 -3.41 5.53
N TRP A 259 2.35 -2.84 5.25
CA TRP A 259 3.63 -3.25 5.80
C TRP A 259 4.34 -2.03 6.35
N SER A 260 4.80 -2.08 7.58
CA SER A 260 5.33 -0.91 8.28
C SER A 260 6.46 -1.32 9.21
N PRO A 261 7.73 -1.21 8.77
CA PRO A 261 8.87 -1.38 9.67
C PRO A 261 8.90 -0.22 10.66
N PHE A 262 9.42 -0.47 11.87
CA PHE A 262 9.57 0.55 12.90
C PHE A 262 10.87 0.38 13.68
N TYR A 263 11.43 1.49 14.17
CA TYR A 263 12.78 1.59 14.73
C TYR A 263 13.83 0.91 13.83
N LEU A 264 13.83 1.31 12.56
CA LEU A 264 14.63 0.75 11.48
C LEU A 264 15.98 1.47 11.31
N HIS A 265 16.98 0.71 10.89
CA HIS A 265 18.21 1.21 10.25
C HIS A 265 18.14 1.06 8.74
N SER A 266 17.60 -0.07 8.27
CA SER A 266 17.29 -0.27 6.86
C SER A 266 16.12 -1.22 6.66
N SER A 267 15.44 -1.08 5.54
CA SER A 267 14.36 -1.96 5.11
C SER A 267 14.43 -2.21 3.60
N GLU A 268 14.28 -3.46 3.21
CA GLU A 268 14.18 -3.93 1.83
C GLU A 268 12.83 -4.64 1.72
N PHE A 269 11.84 -3.95 1.14
CA PHE A 269 10.46 -4.39 1.11
C PHE A 269 10.27 -5.65 0.24
N TRP A 270 10.99 -5.68 -0.87
CA TRP A 270 10.82 -6.65 -1.94
C TRP A 270 12.17 -7.10 -2.52
N ARG A 271 12.95 -7.80 -1.71
CA ARG A 271 14.28 -8.25 -2.13
C ARG A 271 14.15 -9.46 -3.05
N LYS A 272 14.31 -9.21 -4.36
CA LYS A 272 14.22 -10.22 -5.41
C LYS A 272 15.11 -11.44 -5.16
N GLY A 273 14.53 -12.64 -5.23
CA GLY A 273 15.26 -13.91 -5.10
C GLY A 273 15.83 -14.19 -3.72
N ALA A 274 15.49 -13.38 -2.72
CA ALA A 274 16.04 -13.51 -1.37
C ALA A 274 15.19 -14.37 -0.43
N GLY A 275 14.02 -14.81 -0.87
CA GLY A 275 13.08 -15.66 -0.16
C GLY A 275 13.36 -17.16 -0.31
N VAL A 276 12.46 -17.96 0.28
CA VAL A 276 12.52 -19.43 0.23
C VAL A 276 12.37 -19.90 -1.21
N ASN A 277 13.24 -20.81 -1.66
CA ASN A 277 13.24 -21.31 -3.04
C ASN A 277 13.36 -20.24 -4.14
N GLY A 278 13.89 -19.05 -3.81
CA GLY A 278 14.12 -17.98 -4.78
C GLY A 278 12.89 -17.08 -5.03
N SER A 279 11.86 -17.16 -4.20
CA SER A 279 10.84 -16.12 -4.07
C SER A 279 11.45 -14.79 -3.60
N ASN A 280 10.62 -13.76 -3.47
CA ASN A 280 11.03 -12.48 -2.91
C ASN A 280 10.78 -12.45 -1.41
N ALA A 281 11.65 -11.79 -0.65
CA ALA A 281 11.48 -11.64 0.79
C ALA A 281 11.45 -10.17 1.19
N THR A 282 10.82 -9.90 2.34
CA THR A 282 11.03 -8.63 3.04
C THR A 282 12.15 -8.80 4.06
N CYS A 283 13.17 -7.95 3.98
CA CYS A 283 14.34 -7.99 4.84
C CYS A 283 14.50 -6.67 5.56
N ILE A 284 14.67 -6.70 6.88
CA ILE A 284 14.83 -5.48 7.68
C ILE A 284 16.02 -5.57 8.62
N ASN A 285 16.58 -4.40 8.92
CA ASN A 285 17.57 -4.19 9.98
C ASN A 285 16.95 -3.20 10.96
N VAL A 286 16.75 -3.65 12.19
CA VAL A 286 16.05 -2.90 13.23
C VAL A 286 16.96 -2.65 14.41
N ALA A 287 16.79 -1.48 15.02
CA ALA A 287 17.32 -1.21 16.35
C ALA A 287 16.70 -2.22 17.31
N THR A 288 17.49 -2.79 18.22
CA THR A 288 16.95 -3.74 19.18
C THR A 288 16.55 -3.04 20.48
N LYS A 289 16.09 -3.85 21.43
CA LYS A 289 15.75 -3.42 22.79
C LYS A 289 16.91 -2.70 23.49
N ALA A 290 18.16 -3.13 23.25
CA ALA A 290 19.33 -2.53 23.88
C ALA A 290 19.59 -1.10 23.39
N GLN A 291 19.43 -0.86 22.09
CA GLN A 291 19.64 0.46 21.50
C GLN A 291 18.48 1.42 21.83
N TYR A 292 17.25 0.91 21.91
CA TYR A 292 16.05 1.74 22.13
C TYR A 292 15.69 1.94 23.62
N ASN A 293 16.66 1.86 24.54
CA ASN A 293 16.51 1.93 26.01
C ASN A 293 15.93 3.26 26.60
N LYS A 294 15.04 3.97 25.90
CA LYS A 294 14.21 5.08 26.42
C LYS A 294 12.89 4.58 27.04
N GLY A 295 12.93 3.47 27.78
CA GLY A 295 11.79 3.01 28.60
C GLY A 295 10.65 2.28 27.87
N GLY A 296 10.84 1.87 26.62
CA GLY A 296 9.88 1.04 25.87
C GLY A 296 10.09 -0.46 26.10
N SER A 297 9.04 -1.26 25.98
CA SER A 297 9.03 -2.69 26.31
C SER A 297 9.72 -3.62 25.30
N GLY A 298 10.15 -3.13 24.13
CA GLY A 298 10.67 -3.97 23.04
C GLY A 298 11.56 -3.22 22.04
N GLY A 299 12.23 -3.98 21.16
CA GLY A 299 13.01 -3.43 20.05
C GLY A 299 12.16 -2.98 18.86
N GLY A 300 12.83 -2.67 17.76
CA GLY A 300 12.22 -2.47 16.44
C GLY A 300 11.73 -3.76 15.82
N GLY A 301 11.04 -3.62 14.70
CA GLY A 301 10.38 -4.75 14.08
C GLY A 301 9.63 -4.42 12.79
N LEU A 302 8.75 -5.35 12.43
CA LEU A 302 7.81 -5.22 11.31
C LEU A 302 6.38 -5.32 11.81
N THR A 303 5.52 -4.38 11.44
CA THR A 303 4.07 -4.49 11.56
C THR A 303 3.47 -4.82 10.20
N LEU A 304 2.61 -5.83 10.16
CA LEU A 304 1.70 -6.09 9.05
C LEU A 304 0.29 -5.80 9.54
N SER A 305 -0.40 -4.87 8.90
CA SER A 305 -1.69 -4.36 9.37
C SER A 305 -2.76 -4.51 8.31
N CYS A 306 -3.97 -4.88 8.70
CA CYS A 306 -5.14 -4.79 7.85
C CYS A 306 -6.05 -3.68 8.37
N ARG A 307 -6.47 -2.79 7.47
CA ARG A 307 -7.40 -1.73 7.85
C ARG A 307 -8.81 -2.27 7.94
N ASN A 308 -9.53 -1.94 9.01
CA ASN A 308 -10.94 -2.30 9.21
C ASN A 308 -11.24 -3.82 9.19
N CYS A 309 -10.23 -4.66 9.40
CA CYS A 309 -10.41 -6.11 9.43
C CYS A 309 -11.06 -6.63 10.71
N SER A 310 -11.38 -5.77 11.68
CA SER A 310 -12.26 -6.16 12.79
C SER A 310 -13.74 -6.19 12.39
N ALA A 311 -14.11 -5.61 11.24
CA ALA A 311 -15.48 -5.59 10.74
C ALA A 311 -15.95 -6.99 10.37
N ALA A 312 -17.22 -7.31 10.65
CA ALA A 312 -17.81 -8.60 10.30
C ALA A 312 -17.64 -8.91 8.81
N GLY A 313 -17.13 -10.11 8.50
CA GLY A 313 -16.79 -10.54 7.13
C GLY A 313 -15.37 -10.21 6.68
N TYR A 314 -14.58 -9.48 7.49
CA TYR A 314 -13.21 -9.08 7.17
C TYR A 314 -12.19 -9.52 8.22
N GLN A 315 -12.51 -10.52 9.05
CA GLN A 315 -11.73 -10.90 10.23
C GLN A 315 -10.78 -12.06 9.90
N PRO A 316 -9.60 -11.82 9.27
CA PRO A 316 -8.76 -12.91 8.78
C PRO A 316 -8.23 -13.76 9.92
N PHE A 317 -7.97 -13.16 11.09
CA PHE A 317 -7.54 -13.87 12.30
C PHE A 317 -8.66 -14.63 13.02
N GLY A 318 -9.93 -14.29 12.74
CA GLY A 318 -11.09 -15.03 13.26
C GLY A 318 -11.49 -16.22 12.39
N ALA A 319 -11.18 -16.18 11.10
CA ALA A 319 -11.48 -17.24 10.13
C ALA A 319 -10.40 -18.34 10.03
N ASN A 320 -9.22 -18.08 10.60
CA ASN A 320 -8.06 -18.95 10.57
C ASN A 320 -7.64 -19.31 12.00
N ASN A 321 -6.84 -20.37 12.16
CA ASN A 321 -6.41 -20.85 13.47
C ASN A 321 -4.89 -20.92 13.63
N GLN A 322 -4.12 -20.63 12.58
CA GLN A 322 -2.67 -20.66 12.59
C GLN A 322 -2.07 -19.56 11.70
N LEU A 323 -1.00 -18.93 12.18
CA LEU A 323 -0.11 -18.05 11.42
C LEU A 323 1.09 -18.86 10.94
N GLN A 324 1.34 -18.87 9.63
CA GLN A 324 2.51 -19.50 9.01
C GLN A 324 3.42 -18.45 8.38
N PHE A 325 4.73 -18.66 8.47
CA PHE A 325 5.74 -17.82 7.81
C PHE A 325 7.11 -18.51 7.81
N TRP A 326 7.96 -18.08 6.88
CA TRP A 326 9.39 -18.37 6.90
C TRP A 326 10.16 -17.20 7.48
N VAL A 327 11.20 -17.50 8.24
CA VAL A 327 12.12 -16.50 8.79
C VAL A 327 13.56 -16.95 8.69
N ARG A 328 14.47 -16.02 8.43
CA ARG A 328 15.91 -16.24 8.56
C ARG A 328 16.62 -15.02 9.14
N SER A 329 17.80 -15.25 9.71
CA SER A 329 18.77 -14.17 9.87
C SER A 329 19.19 -13.60 8.51
N ASN A 330 19.38 -12.29 8.45
CA ASN A 330 19.92 -11.58 7.30
C ASN A 330 21.37 -11.09 7.51
N SER A 331 22.10 -11.71 8.45
CA SER A 331 23.53 -11.46 8.63
C SER A 331 24.36 -12.16 7.53
N SER A 332 25.45 -11.49 7.11
CA SER A 332 26.47 -12.04 6.21
C SER A 332 27.44 -13.00 6.91
N GLY A 333 27.67 -12.83 8.21
CA GLY A 333 28.67 -13.56 8.99
C GLY A 333 28.13 -14.80 9.73
N ASP A 334 28.95 -15.85 9.80
CA ASP A 334 28.67 -17.06 10.58
C ASP A 334 28.78 -16.84 12.10
N ALA A 335 29.47 -15.76 12.51
CA ALA A 335 29.51 -15.30 13.89
C ALA A 335 28.66 -14.03 14.03
N ALA A 336 28.05 -13.83 15.20
CA ALA A 336 27.50 -12.53 15.56
C ALA A 336 28.66 -11.53 15.63
N ASP A 337 28.97 -10.83 14.54
CA ASP A 337 29.57 -9.51 14.66
C ASP A 337 28.48 -8.62 15.26
N PRO A 338 28.63 -8.13 16.51
CA PRO A 338 27.63 -7.30 17.16
C PRO A 338 27.34 -6.01 16.37
N ARG A 339 28.22 -5.65 15.42
CA ARG A 339 28.06 -4.51 14.51
C ARG A 339 27.25 -4.84 13.25
N GLU A 340 27.14 -6.11 12.88
CA GLU A 340 26.35 -6.53 11.70
C GLU A 340 24.91 -6.90 12.08
N SER A 341 24.74 -7.80 13.06
CA SER A 341 23.42 -8.28 13.50
C SER A 341 23.53 -9.15 14.74
N ALA A 342 22.54 -9.03 15.62
CA ALA A 342 22.33 -9.92 16.77
C ALA A 342 22.06 -11.37 16.40
N TYR A 343 21.71 -11.63 15.14
CA TYR A 343 21.30 -12.94 14.67
C TYR A 343 22.41 -13.49 13.76
N PRO A 344 23.25 -14.43 14.22
CA PRO A 344 24.21 -15.10 13.36
C PRO A 344 23.56 -15.69 12.11
N ARG A 345 24.31 -15.78 11.02
CA ARG A 345 23.82 -16.46 9.82
C ARG A 345 23.45 -17.91 10.14
N GLY A 346 22.26 -18.32 9.71
CA GLY A 346 21.74 -19.65 10.00
C GLY A 346 21.28 -19.88 11.44
N SER A 347 21.08 -18.83 12.24
CA SER A 347 20.34 -18.92 13.50
C SER A 347 18.89 -18.48 13.32
N ILE A 348 18.02 -18.91 14.24
CA ILE A 348 16.65 -18.38 14.38
C ILE A 348 16.75 -16.97 14.97
N PRO A 349 16.19 -15.93 14.33
CA PRO A 349 16.11 -14.60 14.92
C PRO A 349 15.30 -14.60 16.22
N ASP A 350 15.81 -13.96 17.27
CA ASP A 350 15.09 -13.77 18.53
C ASP A 350 14.01 -12.69 18.36
N LEU A 351 12.82 -13.14 17.95
CA LEU A 351 11.64 -12.30 17.70
C LEU A 351 10.48 -12.72 18.61
N SER A 352 9.76 -11.73 19.12
CA SER A 352 8.42 -11.88 19.70
C SER A 352 7.37 -11.60 18.64
N LEU A 353 6.26 -12.33 18.70
CA LEU A 353 5.07 -12.07 17.88
C LEU A 353 3.98 -11.38 18.70
N TYR A 354 3.38 -10.32 18.16
CA TYR A 354 2.25 -9.64 18.82
C TYR A 354 1.06 -9.50 17.89
N LEU A 355 -0.10 -9.98 18.35
CA LEU A 355 -1.39 -9.66 17.75
C LEU A 355 -2.04 -8.52 18.51
N ASN A 356 -2.47 -7.49 17.79
CA ASN A 356 -3.15 -6.36 18.40
C ASN A 356 -4.12 -5.66 17.42
N ASN A 357 -4.85 -4.69 17.95
CA ASN A 357 -5.64 -3.73 17.22
C ASN A 357 -5.19 -2.34 17.64
N GLN A 358 -4.30 -1.75 16.83
CA GLN A 358 -3.68 -0.46 17.09
C GLN A 358 -4.73 0.67 17.21
N GLU A 359 -5.82 0.61 16.44
CA GLU A 359 -6.88 1.62 16.48
C GLU A 359 -7.61 1.64 17.83
N LEU A 360 -7.70 0.49 18.51
CA LEU A 360 -8.27 0.41 19.86
C LEU A 360 -7.22 0.58 20.97
N GLY A 361 -5.92 0.59 20.62
CA GLY A 361 -4.85 0.53 21.61
C GLY A 361 -4.86 -0.77 22.43
N GLN A 362 -5.42 -1.86 21.87
CA GLN A 362 -5.62 -3.14 22.57
C GLN A 362 -4.79 -4.24 21.93
N GLY A 363 -4.19 -5.12 22.73
CA GLY A 363 -3.40 -6.26 22.26
C GLY A 363 -3.76 -7.54 23.00
N CYS A 364 -3.40 -8.68 22.42
CA CYS A 364 -3.52 -9.95 23.12
C CYS A 364 -2.53 -10.03 24.30
N SER A 365 -2.85 -10.85 25.30
CA SER A 365 -2.11 -10.87 26.56
C SER A 365 -0.78 -11.64 26.48
N ALA A 366 -0.64 -12.57 25.53
CA ALA A 366 0.57 -13.33 25.30
C ALA A 366 1.26 -12.94 23.99
N SER A 367 2.60 -13.04 24.00
CA SER A 367 3.46 -12.76 22.85
C SER A 367 4.49 -13.89 22.70
N PRO A 368 4.21 -14.92 21.88
CA PRO A 368 5.11 -16.04 21.75
C PRO A 368 6.44 -15.61 21.14
N ARG A 369 7.55 -16.06 21.74
CA ARG A 369 8.90 -15.84 21.24
C ARG A 369 9.35 -17.01 20.37
N LEU A 370 9.95 -16.73 19.21
CA LEU A 370 10.31 -17.79 18.25
C LEU A 370 11.25 -18.84 18.85
N LEU A 371 12.17 -18.44 19.73
CA LEU A 371 13.09 -19.36 20.42
C LEU A 371 12.40 -20.25 21.47
N GLU A 372 11.19 -19.89 21.89
CA GLU A 372 10.41 -20.62 22.90
C GLU A 372 9.32 -21.50 22.27
N ILE A 373 9.06 -21.32 20.96
CA ILE A 373 8.14 -22.18 20.21
C ILE A 373 8.84 -23.53 20.00
N PRO A 374 8.33 -24.64 20.57
CA PRO A 374 9.13 -25.83 20.81
C PRO A 374 9.86 -26.41 19.61
N GLN A 375 9.32 -26.30 18.39
CA GLN A 375 9.94 -26.75 17.15
C GLN A 375 9.39 -25.95 15.96
N TYR A 376 10.28 -25.40 15.14
CA TYR A 376 9.92 -24.98 13.78
C TYR A 376 9.54 -26.23 12.97
N GLN A 377 8.61 -26.11 12.02
CA GLN A 377 8.07 -27.25 11.28
C GLN A 377 9.11 -27.80 10.29
N ASP A 378 9.75 -26.90 9.54
CA ASP A 378 10.68 -27.22 8.47
C ASP A 378 11.84 -26.23 8.42
N LYS A 379 12.96 -26.65 7.81
CA LYS A 379 14.05 -25.74 7.45
C LYS A 379 14.48 -25.94 6.01
N VAL A 380 14.87 -24.84 5.35
CA VAL A 380 15.46 -24.84 4.01
C VAL A 380 16.81 -24.15 4.08
N GLU A 381 17.87 -24.88 3.71
CA GLU A 381 19.24 -24.36 3.71
C GLU A 381 19.56 -23.71 2.36
N ASN A 382 20.03 -22.45 2.38
CA ASN A 382 20.55 -21.76 1.21
C ASN A 382 22.02 -21.38 1.46
N SER A 383 22.93 -21.90 0.64
CA SER A 383 24.37 -21.70 0.78
C SER A 383 24.82 -20.25 0.65
N THR A 384 23.99 -19.36 0.11
CA THR A 384 24.28 -17.92 -0.07
C THR A 384 23.52 -17.05 0.93
N LEU A 385 22.27 -17.39 1.25
CA LEU A 385 21.39 -16.55 2.08
C LEU A 385 21.27 -17.00 3.54
N GLY A 386 21.70 -18.23 3.86
CA GLY A 386 21.53 -18.85 5.18
C GLY A 386 20.33 -19.78 5.24
N THR A 387 19.92 -20.15 6.46
CA THR A 387 18.85 -21.12 6.71
C THR A 387 17.54 -20.40 6.98
N TYR A 388 16.50 -20.75 6.22
CA TYR A 388 15.12 -20.39 6.48
C TYR A 388 14.47 -21.42 7.42
N TYR A 389 13.68 -20.93 8.37
CA TYR A 389 12.92 -21.71 9.33
C TYR A 389 11.43 -21.44 9.15
N HIS A 390 10.63 -22.49 9.02
CA HIS A 390 9.18 -22.39 8.86
C HIS A 390 8.49 -22.52 10.22
N PHE A 391 7.68 -21.54 10.57
CA PHE A 391 6.88 -21.55 11.79
C PHE A 391 5.40 -21.67 11.43
N GLY A 392 4.67 -22.49 12.18
CA GLY A 392 3.21 -22.53 12.18
C GLY A 392 2.70 -22.30 13.59
N VAL A 393 2.40 -21.05 13.92
CA VAL A 393 2.05 -20.57 15.27
C VAL A 393 0.53 -20.62 15.45
N PRO A 394 -0.02 -21.48 16.33
CA PRO A 394 -1.46 -21.50 16.57
C PRO A 394 -1.94 -20.18 17.15
N LEU A 395 -3.02 -19.60 16.63
CA LEU A 395 -3.50 -18.29 17.10
C LEU A 395 -3.98 -18.33 18.57
N ALA A 396 -4.32 -19.50 19.10
CA ALA A 396 -4.67 -19.69 20.49
C ALA A 396 -3.53 -19.34 21.47
N VAL A 397 -2.26 -19.40 21.05
CA VAL A 397 -1.11 -19.11 21.94
C VAL A 397 -0.94 -17.63 22.25
N PHE A 398 -1.66 -16.74 21.56
CA PHE A 398 -1.64 -15.30 21.84
C PHE A 398 -2.56 -14.91 23.02
N SER A 399 -3.45 -15.81 23.48
CA SER A 399 -4.34 -15.57 24.62
C SER A 399 -5.17 -14.28 24.48
N CYS A 400 -5.86 -14.13 23.34
CA CYS A 400 -6.66 -12.95 23.03
C CYS A 400 -8.03 -12.92 23.73
N GLU A 401 -8.55 -14.06 24.21
CA GLU A 401 -9.87 -14.16 24.86
C GLU A 401 -9.92 -13.39 26.19
N ASP A 402 -8.86 -13.47 26.99
CA ASP A 402 -8.75 -12.75 28.27
C ASP A 402 -8.22 -11.32 28.10
N SER A 403 -8.08 -10.86 26.87
CA SER A 403 -7.54 -9.54 26.55
C SER A 403 -8.66 -8.55 26.22
N PRO A 404 -8.39 -7.24 26.26
CA PRO A 404 -9.35 -6.24 25.81
C PRO A 404 -9.84 -6.44 24.36
N LEU A 405 -9.08 -7.19 23.55
CA LEU A 405 -9.42 -7.54 22.17
C LEU A 405 -10.61 -8.51 22.07
N ASN A 406 -10.89 -9.28 23.14
CA ASN A 406 -11.99 -10.26 23.22
C ASN A 406 -12.00 -11.27 22.04
N GLY A 407 -10.86 -11.95 21.87
CA GLY A 407 -10.65 -12.96 20.82
C GLY A 407 -9.83 -12.46 19.62
N THR A 408 -9.41 -13.39 18.76
CA THR A 408 -8.53 -13.08 17.62
C THR A 408 -9.26 -12.36 16.49
N ALA A 409 -10.59 -12.46 16.40
CA ALA A 409 -11.38 -11.87 15.33
C ALA A 409 -11.29 -10.33 15.27
N ALA A 410 -11.01 -9.67 16.39
CA ALA A 410 -10.84 -8.22 16.43
C ALA A 410 -9.39 -7.76 16.17
N ALA A 411 -8.43 -8.68 16.04
CA ALA A 411 -7.05 -8.36 15.72
C ALA A 411 -6.94 -7.73 14.34
N LYS A 412 -6.09 -6.70 14.23
CA LYS A 412 -5.82 -6.00 12.98
C LYS A 412 -4.38 -6.04 12.53
N THR A 413 -3.46 -6.35 13.44
CA THR A 413 -2.04 -6.37 13.13
C THR A 413 -1.35 -7.60 13.68
N ILE A 414 -0.30 -8.03 12.98
CA ILE A 414 0.72 -8.93 13.48
C ILE A 414 2.05 -8.19 13.46
N ASN A 415 2.79 -8.26 14.56
CA ASN A 415 4.08 -7.59 14.72
C ASN A 415 5.18 -8.63 14.97
N PHE A 416 6.30 -8.47 14.30
CA PHE A 416 7.53 -9.23 14.51
C PHE A 416 8.55 -8.31 15.16
N ILE A 417 8.79 -8.46 16.46
CA ILE A 417 9.57 -7.51 17.27
C ILE A 417 10.87 -8.16 17.74
N SER A 418 11.99 -7.47 17.56
CA SER A 418 13.28 -7.93 18.07
C SER A 418 13.34 -7.89 19.60
N GLU A 419 13.68 -9.03 20.21
CA GLU A 419 13.95 -9.14 21.66
C GLU A 419 15.44 -9.17 22.01
N SER A 420 16.30 -9.00 21.00
CA SER A 420 17.74 -9.04 21.21
C SER A 420 18.22 -7.92 22.14
N ASN A 421 19.24 -8.22 22.94
CA ASN A 421 19.96 -7.26 23.78
C ASN A 421 21.26 -6.73 23.12
N GLN A 422 21.51 -7.01 21.84
CA GLN A 422 22.61 -6.39 21.08
C GLN A 422 22.08 -5.29 20.18
N ASP A 423 22.85 -4.25 19.86
CA ASP A 423 22.35 -3.01 19.25
C ASP A 423 21.45 -3.18 17.98
N TYR A 424 21.74 -4.15 17.12
CA TYR A 424 21.07 -4.34 15.83
C TYR A 424 20.54 -5.75 15.65
N GLY A 425 19.38 -5.92 15.00
CA GLY A 425 18.85 -7.21 14.60
C GLY A 425 18.44 -7.19 13.14
N SER A 426 18.97 -8.10 12.31
CA SER A 426 18.59 -8.18 10.90
C SER A 426 18.02 -9.55 10.52
N PHE A 427 16.81 -9.54 9.96
CA PHE A 427 16.07 -10.73 9.58
C PHE A 427 15.29 -10.52 8.29
N CYS A 428 14.95 -11.63 7.63
CA CYS A 428 14.02 -11.64 6.50
C CYS A 428 12.82 -12.53 6.80
N LEU A 429 11.66 -12.13 6.28
CA LEU A 429 10.40 -12.87 6.32
C LEU A 429 9.91 -13.18 4.91
N ASP A 430 9.20 -14.29 4.78
CA ASP A 430 8.63 -14.76 3.51
C ASP A 430 7.43 -15.69 3.75
N GLU A 431 6.58 -15.85 2.72
CA GLU A 431 5.31 -16.60 2.68
C GLU A 431 4.47 -16.48 3.98
N ILE A 432 4.27 -15.25 4.45
CA ILE A 432 3.47 -14.98 5.64
C ILE A 432 2.00 -15.19 5.29
N ARG A 433 1.32 -16.10 5.96
CA ARG A 433 -0.08 -16.43 5.69
C ARG A 433 -0.84 -16.90 6.92
N LEU A 434 -2.15 -16.73 6.88
CA LEU A 434 -3.09 -17.30 7.82
C LEU A 434 -3.69 -18.55 7.20
N VAL A 435 -3.70 -19.63 7.96
CA VAL A 435 -4.27 -20.91 7.51
C VAL A 435 -5.27 -21.44 8.53
N ASN A 436 -6.23 -22.21 8.02
CA ASN A 436 -7.11 -23.02 8.83
C ASN A 436 -6.63 -24.47 8.75
N SER A 437 -5.95 -24.94 9.79
CA SER A 437 -5.36 -26.28 9.84
C SER A 437 -6.37 -27.44 9.95
N SER A 438 -7.67 -27.13 9.97
CA SER A 438 -8.76 -28.11 10.08
C SER A 438 -9.51 -28.36 8.76
N ALA A 439 -9.14 -27.65 7.69
CA ALA A 439 -9.58 -27.88 6.33
C ALA A 439 -8.50 -28.65 5.55
#